data_AF-A0A0S7WJ92-F1
#
_entry.id   AF-A0A0S7WJ92-F1
#
_cell.length_a   1.000
_cell.length_b   1.000
_cell.length_c   1.000
_cell.angle_alpha   90.00
_cell.angle_beta   90.00
_cell.angle_gamma   90.00
#
_symmetry.space_group_name_H-M   'P 1'
#
loop_
_entity.id
_entity.type
_entity.pdbx_description
1 polymer ?
#
loop_
_entity_poly.entity_id
_entity_poly.type
_entity_poly.pdbx_seq_one_letter_code
_entity_poly.pdbx_strand_id
1 'polypeptide(L)'
;MCPLSVLNDRVIRLLPSLDGRSMGRWVNHRRVLLTALLTTGMLALLAGEVMADDLTAMSETYGTDFRRVEVGDLIVFYQQRTVDEAIVEGDYIVHQFDRTTGEFLQERIHWREDVPEQVVPLITREEAESMVYGDIEFTKLYIISPESHVFPLIPVPQNPCWVVRSVYAGRPSITVIDAIQATILGYGVPPPHTAFSLSGPQYFQPCQYSWDDWYENAEYWFNTMGYSTEAIQWPTEEQVRSHVESCSTAMFYELAHGGSYSFASGCVGGVNGEYTYAFEIANWIADYSTVPFTFIGSCDGMCDTASGSFSYEFRKGSTENAVTVGYCHMSLPECDEAWTYSLAWQEALFGYMSLGYTVKAAFDQATADYPMCVRCMQFAGDHDFAAVPVVKRNYEPVLSNGRVTPETLYVDTTCTYSVIYSDPEGDAPVFAYVYVDGDPHAMEPEDDSTYSYTTHLPAGSHDYYFYFDDGCGVRRLPESGIFLGPEVYFRQFIRADANADMLETVADAVYVISYIYRQGPCVCEDACDVNDDGRVTSADAIYLVAFIYRAGPPPPYPFTECGQDTSEDQLRCETHPCVAWGQTLK
;
A
#
# COMPACT_ATOMS: atom_id res chain seq x y z
N MET A 1 -46.08 -30.51 41.77
CA MET A 1 -45.27 -31.08 42.89
C MET A 1 -44.58 -29.93 43.60
N CYS A 2 -44.42 -30.08 44.91
CA CYS A 2 -44.06 -29.09 45.93
C CYS A 2 -42.53 -28.79 45.97
N PRO A 3 -42.00 -27.92 46.87
CA PRO A 3 -41.17 -26.73 46.57
C PRO A 3 -39.83 -26.75 47.36
N LEU A 4 -39.15 -25.60 47.56
CA LEU A 4 -38.38 -25.15 48.77
C LEU A 4 -37.56 -23.89 48.41
N SER A 5 -37.92 -22.66 48.84
CA SER A 5 -37.56 -21.94 50.10
C SER A 5 -36.04 -21.67 50.24
N VAL A 6 -35.55 -20.46 50.57
CA VAL A 6 -35.62 -19.80 51.90
C VAL A 6 -35.31 -18.29 51.81
N LEU A 7 -35.96 -17.53 52.68
CA LEU A 7 -35.86 -16.08 53.01
C LEU A 7 -34.57 -15.66 53.75
N ASN A 8 -34.19 -14.37 53.61
CA ASN A 8 -34.00 -13.37 54.70
C ASN A 8 -33.45 -12.07 54.09
N ASP A 9 -33.96 -10.83 54.20
CA ASP A 9 -34.72 -10.03 55.18
C ASP A 9 -33.83 -9.06 56.03
N ARG A 10 -34.09 -7.73 55.86
CA ARG A 10 -33.79 -6.53 56.72
C ARG A 10 -32.38 -5.92 56.69
N VAL A 11 -32.14 -4.59 56.75
CA VAL A 11 -32.59 -3.48 57.67
C VAL A 11 -32.27 -2.12 56.96
N ILE A 12 -33.19 -1.17 56.67
CA ILE A 12 -33.81 -0.06 57.46
C ILE A 12 -32.89 1.12 57.92
N ARG A 13 -33.17 2.30 57.31
CA ARG A 13 -33.17 3.73 57.79
C ARG A 13 -31.87 4.43 58.21
N LEU A 14 -31.68 5.65 57.67
CA LEU A 14 -32.03 6.94 58.32
C LEU A 14 -31.79 8.14 57.38
N LEU A 15 -32.78 9.03 57.26
CA LEU A 15 -32.67 10.43 56.79
C LEU A 15 -33.00 11.36 57.97
N PRO A 16 -32.40 12.56 58.02
CA PRO A 16 -33.16 13.81 58.28
C PRO A 16 -32.69 14.94 57.32
N SER A 17 -33.57 15.55 56.52
CA SER A 17 -34.44 16.74 56.77
C SER A 17 -33.74 18.12 56.69
N LEU A 18 -33.88 18.73 55.50
CA LEU A 18 -34.18 20.13 55.10
C LEU A 18 -33.90 21.33 56.05
N ASP A 19 -33.20 22.33 55.51
CA ASP A 19 -33.57 23.76 55.37
C ASP A 19 -32.32 24.51 54.83
N GLY A 20 -32.32 25.49 53.92
CA GLY A 20 -33.34 26.38 53.41
C GLY A 20 -32.80 27.83 53.47
N ARG A 21 -32.11 28.33 52.42
CA ARG A 21 -32.02 29.77 52.07
C ARG A 21 -31.27 30.06 50.75
N SER A 22 -32.07 30.45 49.75
CA SER A 22 -31.89 31.54 48.78
C SER A 22 -30.57 31.71 47.99
N MET A 23 -30.68 31.40 46.70
CA MET A 23 -30.40 32.25 45.51
C MET A 23 -29.03 32.91 45.35
N GLY A 24 -28.33 32.52 44.26
CA GLY A 24 -27.28 33.35 43.66
C GLY A 24 -26.37 32.71 42.60
N ARG A 25 -26.93 32.31 41.44
CA ARG A 25 -26.38 32.42 40.06
C ARG A 25 -24.96 31.89 39.69
N TRP A 26 -24.96 31.14 38.55
CA TRP A 26 -23.88 30.79 37.58
C TRP A 26 -23.17 29.42 37.69
N VAL A 27 -23.59 28.52 36.77
CA VAL A 27 -22.79 27.87 35.70
C VAL A 27 -21.60 26.94 36.05
N ASN A 28 -21.54 25.84 35.28
CA ASN A 28 -20.48 24.82 35.11
C ASN A 28 -20.36 23.71 36.15
N HIS A 29 -20.86 22.51 35.79
CA HIS A 29 -20.10 21.24 35.80
C HIS A 29 -20.98 20.08 35.29
N ARG A 30 -21.02 19.87 33.96
CA ARG A 30 -21.55 18.65 33.31
C ARG A 30 -20.43 17.68 32.91
N ARG A 31 -19.31 17.66 33.66
CA ARG A 31 -18.10 16.89 33.32
C ARG A 31 -17.74 15.76 34.30
N VAL A 32 -18.65 15.35 35.19
CA VAL A 32 -18.39 14.27 36.18
C VAL A 32 -19.46 13.15 36.15
N LEU A 33 -20.45 13.22 35.26
CA LEU A 33 -21.54 12.23 35.19
C LEU A 33 -21.48 11.27 33.98
N LEU A 34 -20.58 11.48 33.02
CA LEU A 34 -20.37 10.53 31.91
C LEU A 34 -19.35 9.42 32.23
N THR A 35 -18.41 9.67 33.14
CA THR A 35 -17.36 8.69 33.50
C THR A 35 -17.85 7.56 34.42
N ALA A 36 -19.02 7.73 35.05
CA ALA A 36 -19.61 6.72 35.94
C ALA A 36 -20.59 5.75 35.23
N LEU A 37 -21.07 6.10 34.03
CA LEU A 37 -21.96 5.25 33.24
C LEU A 37 -21.20 4.31 32.29
N LEU A 38 -19.98 4.68 31.88
CA LEU A 38 -19.13 3.83 31.03
C LEU A 38 -18.48 2.65 31.78
N THR A 39 -18.33 2.74 33.10
CA THR A 39 -17.74 1.68 33.93
C THR A 39 -18.75 0.65 34.43
N THR A 40 -20.05 0.91 34.34
CA THR A 40 -21.09 -0.01 34.80
C THR A 40 -21.75 -0.82 33.67
N GLY A 41 -21.68 -0.36 32.41
CA GLY A 41 -22.12 -1.14 31.24
C GLY A 41 -21.16 -2.24 30.79
N MET A 42 -19.88 -2.17 31.20
CA MET A 42 -18.82 -3.05 30.69
C MET A 42 -18.56 -4.29 31.58
N LEU A 43 -19.32 -4.48 32.67
CA LEU A 43 -19.08 -5.56 33.63
C LEU A 43 -20.15 -6.67 33.65
N ALA A 44 -21.04 -6.71 32.66
CA ALA A 44 -22.06 -7.74 32.53
C ALA A 44 -21.98 -8.50 31.20
N LEU A 45 -20.77 -8.88 30.78
CA LEU A 45 -20.57 -9.95 29.79
C LEU A 45 -19.28 -10.70 30.13
N LEU A 46 -19.36 -11.46 31.22
CA LEU A 46 -18.45 -12.58 31.46
C LEU A 46 -19.28 -13.85 31.29
N ALA A 47 -18.85 -14.67 30.32
CA ALA A 47 -19.32 -16.00 29.95
C ALA A 47 -20.61 -16.10 29.10
N GLY A 48 -20.42 -16.35 27.80
CA GLY A 48 -21.45 -16.92 26.91
C GLY A 48 -21.25 -16.56 25.44
N GLU A 49 -21.16 -17.58 24.58
CA GLU A 49 -21.07 -17.48 23.11
C GLU A 49 -22.13 -16.51 22.54
N VAL A 50 -21.70 -15.57 21.69
CA VAL A 50 -22.58 -14.59 21.03
C VAL A 50 -23.10 -15.20 19.73
N MET A 51 -24.42 -15.39 19.63
CA MET A 51 -25.11 -15.89 18.44
C MET A 51 -25.55 -14.73 17.54
N ALA A 52 -25.84 -15.01 16.26
CA ALA A 52 -26.21 -14.03 15.22
C ALA A 52 -27.35 -13.03 15.59
N ASP A 53 -28.19 -13.34 16.58
CA ASP A 53 -29.23 -12.43 17.07
C ASP A 53 -28.67 -11.19 17.83
N ASP A 54 -27.49 -11.29 18.45
CA ASP A 54 -26.85 -10.21 19.25
C ASP A 54 -26.20 -9.11 18.38
N LEU A 55 -25.87 -9.40 17.12
CA LEU A 55 -25.34 -8.41 16.18
C LEU A 55 -26.35 -7.30 15.87
N THR A 56 -27.64 -7.62 15.97
CA THR A 56 -28.75 -6.65 15.88
C THR A 56 -28.80 -5.75 17.12
N ALA A 57 -28.54 -6.31 18.31
CA ALA A 57 -28.48 -5.55 19.57
C ALA A 57 -27.22 -4.65 19.66
N MET A 58 -26.13 -5.03 19.01
CA MET A 58 -24.96 -4.15 18.86
C MET A 58 -25.28 -2.91 18.02
N SER A 59 -26.10 -3.03 16.98
CA SER A 59 -26.61 -1.86 16.23
C SER A 59 -27.46 -0.94 17.11
N GLU A 60 -28.18 -1.48 18.11
CA GLU A 60 -28.91 -0.66 19.09
C GLU A 60 -27.97 0.02 20.09
N THR A 61 -26.80 -0.57 20.35
CA THR A 61 -25.77 -0.04 21.28
C THR A 61 -24.93 1.07 20.64
N TYR A 62 -24.61 0.96 19.35
CA TYR A 62 -23.82 1.96 18.60
C TYR A 62 -24.65 3.17 18.12
N GLY A 63 -25.97 3.15 18.31
CA GLY A 63 -26.84 4.28 17.94
C GLY A 63 -26.89 4.53 16.42
N THR A 64 -27.58 5.61 16.02
CA THR A 64 -27.78 5.97 14.60
C THR A 64 -26.54 6.55 13.92
N ASP A 65 -25.50 6.88 14.70
CA ASP A 65 -24.37 7.64 14.20
C ASP A 65 -23.30 6.72 13.56
N PHE A 66 -23.36 5.42 13.82
CA PHE A 66 -22.49 4.42 13.21
C PHE A 66 -23.18 3.70 12.06
N ARG A 67 -22.52 3.69 10.91
CA ARG A 67 -22.88 2.86 9.76
C ARG A 67 -22.22 1.49 9.91
N ARG A 68 -23.03 0.43 9.85
CA ARG A 68 -22.56 -0.95 9.74
C ARG A 68 -22.15 -1.26 8.30
N VAL A 69 -20.98 -1.86 8.13
CA VAL A 69 -20.41 -2.32 6.85
C VAL A 69 -19.89 -3.74 7.04
N GLU A 70 -20.13 -4.62 6.09
CA GLU A 70 -19.55 -5.97 6.07
C GLU A 70 -18.36 -5.98 5.10
N VAL A 71 -17.19 -6.40 5.59
CA VAL A 71 -15.94 -6.44 4.82
C VAL A 71 -15.31 -7.82 5.01
N GLY A 72 -15.52 -8.73 4.06
CA GLY A 72 -15.07 -10.13 4.19
C GLY A 72 -15.68 -10.82 5.42
N ASP A 73 -14.81 -11.32 6.29
CA ASP A 73 -15.14 -11.95 7.57
C ASP A 73 -15.25 -10.93 8.72
N LEU A 74 -15.33 -9.64 8.41
CA LEU A 74 -15.47 -8.57 9.40
C LEU A 74 -16.84 -7.91 9.35
N ILE A 75 -17.35 -7.56 10.53
CA ILE A 75 -18.41 -6.57 10.71
C ILE A 75 -17.75 -5.30 11.23
N VAL A 76 -17.90 -4.22 10.47
CA VAL A 76 -17.30 -2.92 10.78
C VAL A 76 -18.40 -1.93 11.13
N PHE A 77 -18.28 -1.27 12.27
CA PHE A 77 -19.09 -0.10 12.62
C PHE A 77 -18.23 1.15 12.42
N TYR A 78 -18.63 2.00 11.48
CA TYR A 78 -17.91 3.20 11.10
C TYR A 78 -18.76 4.46 11.33
N GLN A 79 -18.20 5.44 12.02
CA GLN A 79 -18.76 6.77 12.17
C GLN A 79 -17.82 7.79 11.54
N GLN A 80 -18.34 8.55 10.58
CA GLN A 80 -17.73 9.79 10.11
C GLN A 80 -18.21 10.91 11.03
N ARG A 81 -17.30 11.73 11.58
CA ARG A 81 -17.71 12.88 12.38
C ARG A 81 -18.36 13.94 11.49
N THR A 82 -19.49 14.44 11.94
CA THR A 82 -20.13 15.64 11.41
C THR A 82 -20.43 16.61 12.55
N VAL A 83 -20.39 17.91 12.26
CA VAL A 83 -20.92 18.97 13.13
C VAL A 83 -22.01 19.67 12.33
N ASP A 84 -23.26 19.54 12.80
CA ASP A 84 -24.44 19.87 12.01
C ASP A 84 -24.42 19.14 10.65
N GLU A 85 -24.34 19.86 9.54
CA GLU A 85 -24.20 19.30 8.19
C GLU A 85 -22.75 19.25 7.67
N ALA A 86 -21.80 19.83 8.41
CA ALA A 86 -20.40 19.87 8.01
C ALA A 86 -19.70 18.56 8.32
N ILE A 87 -19.05 17.97 7.32
CA ILE A 87 -18.16 16.82 7.50
C ILE A 87 -16.85 17.31 8.11
N VAL A 88 -16.43 16.71 9.22
CA VAL A 88 -15.11 16.98 9.80
C VAL A 88 -14.12 16.06 9.12
N GLU A 89 -13.34 16.61 8.19
CA GLU A 89 -12.41 15.81 7.38
C GLU A 89 -11.40 15.08 8.27
N GLY A 90 -11.18 13.81 7.97
CA GLY A 90 -10.25 12.93 8.69
C GLY A 90 -10.80 12.36 10.00
N ASP A 91 -11.83 12.96 10.60
CA ASP A 91 -12.34 12.52 11.90
C ASP A 91 -13.30 11.32 11.76
N TYR A 92 -12.92 10.18 12.33
CA TYR A 92 -13.73 8.97 12.34
C TYR A 92 -13.54 8.09 13.58
N ILE A 93 -14.50 7.19 13.79
CA ILE A 93 -14.41 6.06 14.70
C ILE A 93 -14.72 4.78 13.92
N VAL A 94 -13.86 3.76 14.06
CA VAL A 94 -14.03 2.44 13.47
C VAL A 94 -13.93 1.39 14.57
N HIS A 95 -14.93 0.51 14.66
CA HIS A 95 -14.86 -0.71 15.44
C HIS A 95 -15.01 -1.91 14.52
N GLN A 96 -14.20 -2.93 14.70
CA GLN A 96 -14.23 -4.14 13.89
C GLN A 96 -14.50 -5.36 14.76
N PHE A 97 -15.31 -6.26 14.23
CA PHE A 97 -15.72 -7.49 14.87
C PHE A 97 -15.57 -8.65 13.89
N ASP A 98 -15.25 -9.83 14.40
CA ASP A 98 -15.32 -11.06 13.62
C ASP A 98 -16.77 -11.35 13.28
N ARG A 99 -17.05 -11.60 12.01
CA ARG A 99 -18.42 -11.80 11.51
C ARG A 99 -19.01 -13.15 11.91
N THR A 100 -18.16 -14.14 12.12
CA THR A 100 -18.56 -15.52 12.46
C THR A 100 -18.79 -15.66 13.95
N THR A 101 -17.89 -15.11 14.77
CA THR A 101 -17.93 -15.24 16.23
C THR A 101 -18.57 -14.05 16.93
N GLY A 102 -18.66 -12.89 16.27
CA GLY A 102 -19.11 -11.63 16.88
C GLY A 102 -18.09 -10.99 17.83
N GLU A 103 -16.87 -11.54 17.92
CA GLU A 103 -15.84 -11.06 18.83
C GLU A 103 -15.30 -9.69 18.40
N PHE A 104 -15.10 -8.78 19.36
CA PHE A 104 -14.45 -7.49 19.10
C PHE A 104 -12.97 -7.71 18.76
N LEU A 105 -12.54 -7.19 17.62
CA LEU A 105 -11.17 -7.36 17.13
C LEU A 105 -10.33 -6.10 17.39
N GLN A 106 -10.78 -4.94 16.91
CA GLN A 106 -10.01 -3.70 17.04
C GLN A 106 -10.86 -2.43 16.97
N GLU A 107 -10.29 -1.36 17.51
CA GLU A 107 -10.80 0.01 17.42
C GLU A 107 -9.74 0.93 16.79
N ARG A 108 -10.19 1.84 15.93
CA ARG A 108 -9.40 2.97 15.45
C ARG A 108 -10.20 4.26 15.63
N ILE A 109 -9.60 5.23 16.31
CA ILE A 109 -10.20 6.54 16.54
C ILE A 109 -9.23 7.58 15.98
N HIS A 110 -9.72 8.40 15.06
CA HIS A 110 -9.08 9.65 14.68
C HIS A 110 -10.08 10.75 14.99
N TRP A 111 -9.90 11.49 16.08
CA TRP A 111 -10.90 12.44 16.57
C TRP A 111 -10.23 13.68 17.12
N ARG A 112 -10.31 14.79 16.39
CA ARG A 112 -9.56 16.00 16.73
C ARG A 112 -10.30 16.87 17.75
N GLU A 113 -9.54 17.57 18.59
CA GLU A 113 -10.10 18.45 19.61
C GLU A 113 -10.36 19.87 19.11
N ASP A 114 -9.80 20.26 17.96
CA ASP A 114 -9.84 21.60 17.38
C ASP A 114 -11.12 21.92 16.58
N VAL A 115 -12.17 21.13 16.78
CA VAL A 115 -13.41 21.19 15.99
C VAL A 115 -14.47 22.02 16.72
N PRO A 116 -15.12 23.00 16.06
CA PRO A 116 -16.16 23.83 16.67
C PRO A 116 -17.39 23.01 17.11
N GLU A 117 -18.09 23.49 18.13
CA GLU A 117 -19.30 22.82 18.65
C GLU A 117 -20.52 22.95 17.72
N GLN A 118 -20.54 23.99 16.86
CA GLN A 118 -21.62 24.28 15.91
C GLN A 118 -21.05 24.90 14.65
N VAL A 119 -21.71 24.63 13.52
CA VAL A 119 -21.38 25.18 12.21
C VAL A 119 -22.63 25.84 11.62
N VAL A 120 -22.56 27.16 11.42
CA VAL A 120 -23.62 27.92 10.74
C VAL A 120 -22.99 28.65 9.55
N PRO A 121 -23.09 28.13 8.32
CA PRO A 121 -22.58 28.81 7.15
C PRO A 121 -23.36 30.12 6.91
N LEU A 122 -22.67 31.18 6.53
CA LEU A 122 -23.29 32.47 6.19
C LEU A 122 -23.89 32.45 4.78
N ILE A 123 -23.21 31.79 3.85
CA ILE A 123 -23.72 31.56 2.50
C ILE A 123 -24.36 30.19 2.39
N THR A 124 -25.49 30.14 1.69
CA THR A 124 -26.21 28.91 1.36
C THR A 124 -25.44 28.06 0.36
N ARG A 125 -25.83 26.80 0.25
CA ARG A 125 -25.32 25.88 -0.77
C ARG A 125 -25.51 26.47 -2.18
N GLU A 126 -26.69 27.01 -2.48
CA GLU A 126 -27.02 27.57 -3.79
C GLU A 126 -26.19 28.83 -4.09
N GLU A 127 -25.92 29.66 -3.08
CA GLU A 127 -25.01 30.81 -3.22
C GLU A 127 -23.58 30.34 -3.50
N ALA A 128 -23.08 29.32 -2.81
CA ALA A 128 -21.76 28.74 -3.08
C ALA A 128 -21.68 28.12 -4.50
N GLU A 129 -22.69 27.36 -4.92
CA GLU A 129 -22.78 26.80 -6.27
C GLU A 129 -22.80 27.91 -7.33
N SER A 130 -23.46 29.05 -7.06
CA SER A 130 -23.48 30.19 -7.98
C SER A 130 -22.13 30.90 -8.16
N MET A 131 -21.16 30.64 -7.28
CA MET A 131 -19.80 31.20 -7.36
C MET A 131 -18.87 30.36 -8.26
N VAL A 132 -19.31 29.19 -8.71
CA VAL A 132 -18.51 28.22 -9.47
C VAL A 132 -19.03 28.10 -10.90
N TYR A 133 -18.11 27.91 -11.86
CA TYR A 133 -18.45 27.68 -13.26
C TYR A 133 -18.57 26.17 -13.56
N GLY A 134 -19.44 25.82 -14.50
CA GLY A 134 -19.64 24.43 -14.96
C GLY A 134 -20.87 23.74 -14.35
N ASP A 135 -21.07 22.50 -14.78
CA ASP A 135 -22.14 21.62 -14.28
C ASP A 135 -21.75 21.11 -12.90
N ILE A 136 -22.56 21.43 -11.88
CA ILE A 136 -22.30 21.01 -10.50
C ILE A 136 -22.64 19.52 -10.35
N GLU A 137 -21.66 18.71 -9.94
CA GLU A 137 -21.87 17.29 -9.66
C GLU A 137 -22.20 17.05 -8.19
N PHE A 138 -21.47 17.71 -7.27
CA PHE A 138 -21.82 17.70 -5.86
C PHE A 138 -21.32 18.94 -5.13
N THR A 139 -22.01 19.24 -4.02
CA THR A 139 -21.60 20.27 -3.07
C THR A 139 -21.77 19.73 -1.66
N LYS A 140 -20.75 19.89 -0.83
CA LYS A 140 -20.76 19.46 0.58
C LYS A 140 -20.05 20.48 1.46
N LEU A 141 -20.48 20.58 2.71
CA LEU A 141 -19.84 21.43 3.71
C LEU A 141 -18.79 20.63 4.47
N TYR A 142 -17.60 21.22 4.64
CA TYR A 142 -16.46 20.59 5.30
C TYR A 142 -15.86 21.50 6.39
N ILE A 143 -15.33 20.87 7.42
CA ILE A 143 -14.26 21.44 8.27
C ILE A 143 -12.98 20.74 7.83
N ILE A 144 -12.13 21.47 7.11
CA ILE A 144 -10.93 20.92 6.45
C ILE A 144 -9.86 20.60 7.50
N SER A 145 -9.22 19.44 7.35
CA SER A 145 -8.16 18.99 8.24
C SER A 145 -6.82 19.67 7.94
N PRO A 146 -6.03 20.04 8.96
CA PRO A 146 -4.64 20.42 8.77
C PRO A 146 -3.76 19.34 8.12
N GLU A 147 -4.19 18.08 8.21
CA GLU A 147 -3.54 16.92 7.60
C GLU A 147 -4.11 16.60 6.20
N SER A 148 -4.95 17.48 5.63
CA SER A 148 -5.61 17.22 4.36
C SER A 148 -4.61 17.20 3.19
N HIS A 149 -4.54 16.04 2.52
CA HIS A 149 -3.88 15.91 1.23
C HIS A 149 -4.82 16.21 0.05
N VAL A 150 -6.14 16.20 0.29
CA VAL A 150 -7.18 16.42 -0.73
C VAL A 150 -7.50 17.91 -0.90
N PHE A 151 -7.36 18.70 0.17
CA PHE A 151 -7.56 20.15 0.18
C PHE A 151 -6.31 20.87 0.73
N PRO A 152 -5.20 20.92 -0.04
CA PRO A 152 -3.91 21.42 0.44
C PRO A 152 -3.86 22.96 0.52
N LEU A 153 -4.70 23.56 1.36
CA LEU A 153 -4.84 25.01 1.51
C LEU A 153 -3.87 25.54 2.58
N ILE A 154 -3.11 26.59 2.22
CA ILE A 154 -2.19 27.29 3.13
C ILE A 154 -2.54 28.78 3.18
N PRO A 155 -2.92 29.34 4.34
CA PRO A 155 -3.14 28.64 5.62
C PRO A 155 -4.39 27.76 5.60
N VAL A 156 -4.43 26.75 6.47
CA VAL A 156 -5.58 25.85 6.61
C VAL A 156 -6.80 26.67 7.09
N PRO A 157 -7.94 26.60 6.40
CA PRO A 157 -9.13 27.35 6.76
C PRO A 157 -9.61 26.98 8.17
N GLN A 158 -9.92 28.00 8.97
CA GLN A 158 -10.53 27.82 10.30
C GLN A 158 -12.07 27.84 10.24
N ASN A 159 -12.61 28.42 9.16
CA ASN A 159 -14.04 28.47 8.91
C ASN A 159 -14.51 27.19 8.21
N PRO A 160 -15.80 26.82 8.35
CA PRO A 160 -16.42 25.81 7.50
C PRO A 160 -16.34 26.24 6.03
N CYS A 161 -16.12 25.28 5.14
CA CYS A 161 -15.92 25.52 3.72
C CYS A 161 -16.93 24.72 2.89
N TRP A 162 -17.57 25.39 1.92
CA TRP A 162 -18.27 24.69 0.85
C TRP A 162 -17.24 24.13 -0.13
N VAL A 163 -17.25 22.81 -0.30
CA VAL A 163 -16.48 22.10 -1.32
C VAL A 163 -17.44 21.78 -2.45
N VAL A 164 -17.25 22.43 -3.58
CA VAL A 164 -18.09 22.31 -4.77
C VAL A 164 -17.27 21.60 -5.84
N ARG A 165 -17.74 20.42 -6.27
CA ARG A 165 -17.22 19.76 -7.48
C ARG A 165 -18.08 20.14 -8.66
N SER A 166 -17.45 20.74 -9.67
CA SER A 166 -18.09 21.08 -10.94
C SER A 166 -17.29 20.53 -12.11
N VAL A 167 -17.94 20.34 -13.25
CA VAL A 167 -17.31 20.01 -14.52
C VAL A 167 -17.55 21.16 -15.49
N TYR A 168 -16.49 21.79 -15.95
CA TYR A 168 -16.56 22.85 -16.95
C TYR A 168 -15.77 22.43 -18.18
N ALA A 169 -16.46 22.28 -19.32
CA ALA A 169 -15.86 21.78 -20.57
C ALA A 169 -15.07 20.47 -20.36
N GLY A 170 -15.71 19.49 -19.71
CA GLY A 170 -15.10 18.16 -19.45
C GLY A 170 -14.09 18.10 -18.30
N ARG A 171 -13.60 19.25 -17.80
CA ARG A 171 -12.60 19.30 -16.73
C ARG A 171 -13.25 19.40 -15.35
N PRO A 172 -13.03 18.42 -14.44
CA PRO A 172 -13.50 18.51 -13.08
C PRO A 172 -12.66 19.52 -12.28
N SER A 173 -13.34 20.35 -11.50
CA SER A 173 -12.74 21.27 -10.56
C SER A 173 -13.35 21.04 -9.20
N ILE A 174 -12.52 21.05 -8.15
CA ILE A 174 -12.98 21.07 -6.77
C ILE A 174 -12.68 22.45 -6.22
N THR A 175 -13.69 23.32 -6.13
CA THR A 175 -13.54 24.67 -5.58
C THR A 175 -13.86 24.67 -4.09
N VAL A 176 -12.97 25.25 -3.29
CA VAL A 176 -13.16 25.42 -1.84
C VAL A 176 -13.52 26.87 -1.54
N ILE A 177 -14.69 27.08 -0.96
CA ILE A 177 -15.26 28.41 -0.67
C ILE A 177 -15.46 28.55 0.83
N ASP A 178 -14.94 29.63 1.41
CA ASP A 178 -15.21 29.97 2.81
C ASP A 178 -16.71 30.23 2.99
N ALA A 179 -17.37 29.39 3.79
CA ALA A 179 -18.81 29.47 3.96
C ALA A 179 -19.25 30.66 4.82
N ILE A 180 -18.32 31.41 5.43
CA ILE A 180 -18.57 32.62 6.22
C ILE A 180 -18.19 33.89 5.44
N GLN A 181 -17.03 33.90 4.81
CA GLN A 181 -16.50 35.07 4.11
C GLN A 181 -17.01 35.20 2.67
N ALA A 182 -17.63 34.14 2.12
CA ALA A 182 -18.07 34.08 0.73
C ALA A 182 -16.92 34.34 -0.26
N THR A 183 -15.75 33.76 0.04
CA THR A 183 -14.54 33.89 -0.77
C THR A 183 -14.05 32.52 -1.21
N ILE A 184 -13.59 32.40 -2.46
CA ILE A 184 -12.89 31.21 -2.93
C ILE A 184 -11.51 31.21 -2.24
N LEU A 185 -11.25 30.17 -1.45
CA LEU A 185 -9.99 30.00 -0.71
C LEU A 185 -8.93 29.28 -1.56
N GLY A 186 -9.37 28.45 -2.49
CA GLY A 186 -8.51 27.70 -3.40
C GLY A 186 -9.25 26.50 -3.99
N TYR A 187 -8.46 25.50 -4.39
CA TYR A 187 -8.95 24.32 -5.07
C TYR A 187 -8.45 23.05 -4.37
N GLY A 188 -9.28 22.00 -4.37
CA GLY A 188 -8.90 20.66 -3.95
C GLY A 188 -8.29 19.85 -5.11
N VAL A 189 -7.71 18.70 -4.78
CA VAL A 189 -7.16 17.75 -5.75
C VAL A 189 -8.32 16.94 -6.36
N PRO A 190 -8.63 17.10 -7.67
CA PRO A 190 -9.65 16.27 -8.31
C PRO A 190 -9.22 14.79 -8.31
N PRO A 191 -10.17 13.83 -8.30
CA PRO A 191 -9.83 12.42 -8.47
C PRO A 191 -9.04 12.23 -9.76
N PRO A 192 -8.01 11.36 -9.78
CA PRO A 192 -7.15 11.19 -10.94
C PRO A 192 -7.96 10.69 -12.13
N HIS A 193 -7.67 11.25 -13.31
CA HIS A 193 -8.32 10.85 -14.54
C HIS A 193 -7.73 9.53 -15.04
N THR A 194 -8.60 8.60 -15.41
CA THR A 194 -8.18 7.32 -16.00
C THR A 194 -7.84 7.45 -17.48
N ALA A 195 -8.02 8.63 -18.06
CA ALA A 195 -7.70 8.94 -19.42
C ALA A 195 -7.24 10.40 -19.60
N PHE A 196 -6.40 10.62 -20.60
CA PHE A 196 -5.91 11.94 -20.97
C PHE A 196 -5.99 12.13 -22.48
N SER A 197 -6.48 13.29 -22.90
CA SER A 197 -6.56 13.67 -24.31
C SER A 197 -6.03 15.08 -24.50
N LEU A 198 -5.13 15.27 -25.46
CA LEU A 198 -4.55 16.58 -25.73
C LEU A 198 -4.55 16.95 -27.21
N SER A 199 -4.59 18.27 -27.45
CA SER A 199 -4.18 18.86 -28.72
C SER A 199 -3.02 19.83 -28.51
N GLY A 200 -1.97 19.68 -29.31
CA GLY A 200 -0.91 20.68 -29.46
C GLY A 200 -1.35 21.90 -30.27
N PRO A 201 -0.50 22.95 -30.35
CA PRO A 201 -0.77 24.13 -31.16
C PRO A 201 -0.55 23.88 -32.65
N GLN A 202 -1.40 24.47 -33.51
CA GLN A 202 -1.22 24.39 -34.96
C GLN A 202 -0.13 25.35 -35.46
N TYR A 203 0.05 26.49 -34.79
CA TYR A 203 1.04 27.50 -35.13
C TYR A 203 1.86 27.88 -33.91
N PHE A 204 3.09 28.34 -34.14
CA PHE A 204 4.02 28.79 -33.12
C PHE A 204 4.29 30.29 -33.32
N GLN A 205 4.40 31.07 -32.24
CA GLN A 205 4.77 32.51 -32.24
C GLN A 205 3.71 33.51 -32.77
N PRO A 206 2.64 33.77 -32.01
CA PRO A 206 2.25 33.08 -30.78
C PRO A 206 1.55 31.76 -31.11
N CYS A 207 1.32 30.94 -30.08
CA CYS A 207 0.53 29.75 -30.27
C CYS A 207 -0.90 30.10 -30.67
N GLN A 208 -1.39 29.45 -31.72
CA GLN A 208 -2.74 29.68 -32.24
C GLN A 208 -3.31 28.38 -32.77
N TYR A 209 -4.62 28.23 -32.58
CA TYR A 209 -5.44 27.10 -33.02
C TYR A 209 -4.99 25.71 -32.51
N SER A 210 -5.92 24.79 -32.53
CA SER A 210 -5.76 23.39 -32.12
C SER A 210 -6.69 22.54 -32.96
N TRP A 211 -6.47 21.23 -32.94
CA TRP A 211 -7.34 20.28 -33.61
C TRP A 211 -8.50 19.90 -32.68
N ASP A 212 -9.37 20.86 -32.39
CA ASP A 212 -10.38 20.75 -31.34
C ASP A 212 -11.28 19.54 -31.52
N ASP A 213 -11.82 19.36 -32.73
CA ASP A 213 -12.72 18.24 -33.04
C ASP A 213 -12.10 16.86 -32.80
N TRP A 214 -10.76 16.72 -32.79
CA TRP A 214 -10.10 15.41 -32.65
C TRP A 214 -9.87 15.02 -31.19
N TYR A 215 -9.31 15.91 -30.38
CA TYR A 215 -9.02 15.58 -28.99
C TYR A 215 -10.30 15.55 -28.13
N GLU A 216 -11.30 16.39 -28.47
CA GLU A 216 -12.64 16.36 -27.85
C GLU A 216 -13.42 15.11 -28.29
N ASN A 217 -13.20 14.61 -29.52
CA ASN A 217 -13.74 13.34 -29.95
C ASN A 217 -13.17 12.16 -29.14
N ALA A 218 -11.87 12.16 -28.90
CA ALA A 218 -11.24 11.16 -28.04
C ALA A 218 -11.78 11.23 -26.61
N GLU A 219 -11.95 12.45 -26.05
CA GLU A 219 -12.58 12.65 -24.75
C GLU A 219 -14.00 12.04 -24.69
N TYR A 220 -14.83 12.33 -25.69
CA TYR A 220 -16.19 11.78 -25.75
C TYR A 220 -16.19 10.25 -25.73
N TRP A 221 -15.36 9.63 -26.56
CA TRP A 221 -15.33 8.18 -26.66
C TRP A 221 -14.69 7.49 -25.46
N PHE A 222 -13.63 8.05 -24.90
CA PHE A 222 -13.00 7.53 -23.70
C PHE A 222 -13.98 7.56 -22.53
N ASN A 223 -14.71 8.68 -22.32
CA ASN A 223 -15.79 8.74 -21.33
C ASN A 223 -16.92 7.75 -21.64
N THR A 224 -17.30 7.57 -22.91
CA THR A 224 -18.32 6.60 -23.33
C THR A 224 -17.92 5.16 -23.00
N MET A 225 -16.64 4.82 -23.12
CA MET A 225 -16.09 3.51 -22.75
C MET A 225 -15.89 3.35 -21.23
N GLY A 226 -16.11 4.40 -20.44
CA GLY A 226 -16.03 4.38 -18.98
C GLY A 226 -14.72 4.94 -18.40
N TYR A 227 -13.89 5.60 -19.20
CA TYR A 227 -12.66 6.24 -18.75
C TYR A 227 -12.88 7.75 -18.53
N SER A 228 -12.85 8.18 -17.28
CA SER A 228 -12.89 9.62 -16.94
C SER A 228 -11.70 10.33 -17.58
N THR A 229 -11.98 11.24 -18.50
CA THR A 229 -10.94 11.84 -19.36
C THR A 229 -10.70 13.31 -19.02
N GLU A 230 -9.43 13.71 -18.89
CA GLU A 230 -9.04 15.11 -18.90
C GLU A 230 -8.65 15.52 -20.32
N ALA A 231 -9.34 16.51 -20.87
CA ALA A 231 -9.09 17.01 -22.22
C ALA A 231 -8.44 18.41 -22.18
N ILE A 232 -7.20 18.52 -22.65
CA ILE A 232 -6.41 19.76 -22.55
C ILE A 232 -5.93 20.24 -23.91
N GLN A 233 -6.30 21.48 -24.24
CA GLN A 233 -5.67 22.26 -25.29
C GLN A 233 -4.33 22.82 -24.77
N TRP A 234 -3.25 22.51 -25.48
CA TRP A 234 -1.88 22.97 -25.21
C TRP A 234 -1.42 22.71 -23.77
N PRO A 235 -1.46 21.46 -23.28
CA PRO A 235 -0.97 21.14 -21.94
C PRO A 235 0.50 21.51 -21.79
N THR A 236 0.89 21.93 -20.58
CA THR A 236 2.31 22.02 -20.23
C THR A 236 2.95 20.64 -20.21
N GLU A 237 4.27 20.59 -20.30
CA GLU A 237 5.03 19.34 -20.16
C GLU A 237 4.71 18.64 -18.82
N GLU A 238 4.55 19.42 -17.75
CA GLU A 238 4.17 18.91 -16.42
C GLU A 238 2.77 18.26 -16.42
N GLN A 239 1.81 18.79 -17.17
CA GLN A 239 0.48 18.18 -17.29
C GLN A 239 0.54 16.87 -18.08
N VAL A 240 1.35 16.80 -19.14
CA VAL A 240 1.59 15.53 -19.85
C VAL A 240 2.24 14.53 -18.90
N ARG A 241 3.30 14.95 -18.21
CA ARG A 241 4.05 14.15 -17.25
C ARG A 241 3.15 13.57 -16.15
N SER A 242 2.27 14.37 -15.56
CA SER A 242 1.39 13.91 -14.46
C SER A 242 0.43 12.80 -14.88
N HIS A 243 0.08 12.71 -16.17
CA HIS A 243 -0.72 11.60 -16.68
C HIS A 243 0.12 10.38 -17.05
N VAL A 244 1.37 10.57 -17.47
CA VAL A 244 2.31 9.46 -17.73
C VAL A 244 2.75 8.82 -16.41
N GLU A 245 3.07 9.64 -15.40
CA GLU A 245 3.39 9.28 -14.01
C GLU A 245 2.11 9.03 -13.18
N SER A 246 1.23 8.16 -13.67
CA SER A 246 -0.05 7.85 -13.01
C SER A 246 -0.41 6.39 -13.12
N CYS A 247 -0.68 5.77 -11.98
CA CYS A 247 -1.17 4.39 -11.86
C CYS A 247 -2.57 4.16 -12.44
N SER A 248 -3.26 5.23 -12.85
CA SER A 248 -4.67 5.17 -13.25
C SER A 248 -4.91 5.55 -14.71
N THR A 249 -4.02 6.32 -15.35
CA THR A 249 -4.17 6.76 -16.74
C THR A 249 -4.04 5.58 -17.69
N ALA A 250 -5.14 4.92 -18.03
CA ALA A 250 -5.18 3.76 -18.92
C ALA A 250 -5.25 4.14 -20.41
N MET A 251 -5.80 5.31 -20.72
CA MET A 251 -5.95 5.81 -22.09
C MET A 251 -5.19 7.12 -22.24
N PHE A 252 -4.33 7.21 -23.25
CA PHE A 252 -3.61 8.44 -23.59
C PHE A 252 -3.88 8.79 -25.06
N TYR A 253 -4.16 10.05 -25.34
CA TYR A 253 -4.36 10.55 -26.69
C TYR A 253 -3.57 11.83 -26.89
N GLU A 254 -2.77 11.89 -27.94
CA GLU A 254 -2.18 13.13 -28.44
C GLU A 254 -2.49 13.38 -29.90
N LEU A 255 -2.72 14.66 -30.22
CA LEU A 255 -2.66 15.17 -31.57
C LEU A 255 -1.88 16.48 -31.60
N ALA A 256 -0.68 16.46 -32.16
CA ALA A 256 0.19 17.62 -32.27
C ALA A 256 1.04 17.62 -33.55
N HIS A 257 1.78 18.70 -33.78
CA HIS A 257 2.93 18.62 -34.69
C HIS A 257 4.00 17.75 -34.06
N GLY A 258 4.57 16.83 -34.82
CA GLY A 258 5.59 15.94 -34.27
C GLY A 258 5.95 14.78 -35.20
N GLY A 259 6.75 13.87 -34.65
CA GLY A 259 7.11 12.61 -35.24
C GLY A 259 7.35 11.57 -34.16
N SER A 260 8.03 10.47 -34.49
CA SER A 260 8.16 9.32 -33.59
C SER A 260 8.94 9.59 -32.29
N TYR A 261 9.61 10.74 -32.17
CA TYR A 261 10.52 11.05 -31.05
C TYR A 261 10.21 12.36 -30.32
N SER A 262 9.35 13.21 -30.88
CA SER A 262 8.90 14.44 -30.22
C SER A 262 7.56 14.91 -30.76
N PHE A 263 6.76 15.51 -29.89
CA PHE A 263 5.55 16.22 -30.27
C PHE A 263 5.46 17.56 -29.55
N ALA A 264 4.86 18.55 -30.19
CA ALA A 264 4.62 19.87 -29.63
C ALA A 264 3.42 19.82 -28.69
N SER A 265 3.66 19.48 -27.41
CA SER A 265 2.62 19.31 -26.38
C SER A 265 1.88 20.61 -26.08
N GLY A 266 2.63 21.72 -25.95
CA GLY A 266 2.08 22.95 -25.41
C GLY A 266 2.81 24.21 -25.82
N CYS A 267 2.67 25.24 -25.00
CA CYS A 267 3.22 26.56 -25.27
C CYS A 267 3.72 27.29 -24.02
N VAL A 268 5.03 27.45 -23.91
CA VAL A 268 5.65 28.23 -22.84
C VAL A 268 5.26 29.70 -22.98
N GLY A 269 4.50 30.21 -22.01
CA GLY A 269 4.01 31.58 -21.98
C GLY A 269 3.08 31.94 -23.16
N GLY A 270 2.50 30.94 -23.84
CA GLY A 270 1.64 31.13 -25.01
C GLY A 270 2.35 31.57 -26.29
N VAL A 271 3.69 31.60 -26.30
CA VAL A 271 4.47 32.15 -27.43
C VAL A 271 5.34 31.10 -28.11
N ASN A 272 6.09 30.30 -27.34
CA ASN A 272 7.02 29.32 -27.87
C ASN A 272 6.46 27.90 -27.69
N GLY A 273 6.56 27.06 -28.71
CA GLY A 273 6.19 25.65 -28.61
C GLY A 273 6.99 24.95 -27.51
N GLU A 274 6.27 24.24 -26.66
CA GLU A 274 6.76 23.29 -25.68
C GLU A 274 6.69 21.91 -26.31
N TYR A 275 7.73 21.11 -26.13
CA TYR A 275 7.85 19.80 -26.77
C TYR A 275 8.04 18.75 -25.71
N THR A 276 7.33 17.64 -25.87
CA THR A 276 7.57 16.40 -25.15
C THR A 276 8.34 15.46 -26.06
N TYR A 277 9.34 14.78 -25.51
CA TYR A 277 10.22 13.86 -26.22
C TYR A 277 10.01 12.42 -25.75
N ALA A 278 10.27 11.45 -26.62
CA ALA A 278 10.12 10.05 -26.28
C ALA A 278 11.04 9.63 -25.12
N PHE A 279 12.25 10.17 -25.03
CA PHE A 279 13.14 9.89 -23.88
C PHE A 279 12.59 10.43 -22.55
N GLU A 280 11.74 11.46 -22.58
CA GLU A 280 11.07 11.98 -21.38
C GLU A 280 9.97 11.01 -20.96
N ILE A 281 9.16 10.52 -21.92
CA ILE A 281 8.19 9.45 -21.67
C ILE A 281 8.89 8.23 -21.05
N ALA A 282 10.02 7.81 -21.60
CA ALA A 282 10.82 6.69 -21.08
C ALA A 282 11.23 6.88 -19.61
N ASN A 283 11.61 8.11 -19.23
CA ASN A 283 11.99 8.43 -17.87
C ASN A 283 10.78 8.53 -16.94
N TRP A 284 9.70 9.18 -17.37
CA TRP A 284 8.48 9.37 -16.59
C TRP A 284 7.75 8.05 -16.34
N ILE A 285 7.74 7.14 -17.32
CA ILE A 285 7.05 5.86 -17.21
C ILE A 285 7.91 4.76 -16.54
N ALA A 286 9.17 5.05 -16.21
CA ALA A 286 10.12 4.01 -15.77
C ALA A 286 9.58 3.20 -14.59
N ASP A 287 9.05 3.89 -13.59
CA ASP A 287 8.52 3.34 -12.33
C ASP A 287 7.01 3.04 -12.40
N TYR A 288 6.41 3.03 -13.60
CA TYR A 288 4.99 2.75 -13.80
C TYR A 288 4.78 1.64 -14.84
N SER A 289 3.64 0.97 -14.77
CA SER A 289 3.14 0.09 -15.82
C SER A 289 3.06 0.82 -17.17
N THR A 290 3.09 0.04 -18.25
CA THR A 290 2.78 0.53 -19.60
C THR A 290 1.45 1.28 -19.63
N VAL A 291 1.26 2.20 -20.57
CA VAL A 291 -0.09 2.76 -20.82
C VAL A 291 -0.84 1.76 -21.71
N PRO A 292 -1.96 1.16 -21.24
CA PRO A 292 -2.70 0.13 -21.97
C PRO A 292 -3.12 0.55 -23.40
N PHE A 293 -3.60 1.78 -23.57
CA PHE A 293 -3.94 2.32 -24.89
C PHE A 293 -3.36 3.72 -25.08
N THR A 294 -2.59 3.91 -26.14
CA THR A 294 -2.06 5.23 -26.53
C THR A 294 -2.39 5.52 -27.99
N PHE A 295 -2.98 6.68 -28.25
CA PHE A 295 -3.13 7.24 -29.59
C PHE A 295 -2.07 8.32 -29.85
N ILE A 296 -1.24 8.14 -30.88
CA ILE A 296 -0.13 9.01 -31.26
C ILE A 296 -0.47 9.69 -32.60
N GLY A 297 -1.16 10.82 -32.51
CA GLY A 297 -1.66 11.61 -33.65
C GLY A 297 -0.65 12.57 -34.26
N SER A 298 0.58 12.65 -33.76
CA SER A 298 1.64 13.38 -34.44
C SER A 298 1.90 12.84 -35.84
N CYS A 299 2.16 13.72 -36.81
CA CYS A 299 2.18 13.41 -38.25
C CYS A 299 2.95 12.14 -38.64
N ASP A 300 4.10 11.90 -38.00
CA ASP A 300 4.95 10.72 -38.20
C ASP A 300 5.14 9.92 -36.89
N GLY A 301 4.24 10.10 -35.91
CA GLY A 301 4.34 9.58 -34.55
C GLY A 301 4.50 8.08 -34.46
N MET A 302 3.86 7.34 -35.37
CA MET A 302 3.90 5.87 -35.42
C MET A 302 4.75 5.30 -36.56
N CYS A 303 5.54 6.11 -37.27
CA CYS A 303 6.39 5.58 -38.34
C CYS A 303 7.58 4.74 -37.84
N ASP A 304 8.08 5.03 -36.64
CA ASP A 304 8.98 4.15 -35.90
C ASP A 304 8.26 3.62 -34.65
N THR A 305 8.42 2.32 -34.41
CA THR A 305 7.87 1.61 -33.25
C THR A 305 8.96 0.85 -32.47
N ALA A 306 10.23 1.06 -32.81
CA ALA A 306 11.38 0.48 -32.14
C ALA A 306 11.79 1.32 -30.91
N SER A 307 12.73 0.78 -30.12
CA SER A 307 13.26 1.43 -28.92
C SER A 307 13.69 2.88 -29.17
N GLY A 308 13.28 3.77 -28.27
CA GLY A 308 13.46 5.22 -28.38
C GLY A 308 12.29 5.96 -29.01
N SER A 309 11.34 5.28 -29.67
CA SER A 309 10.12 5.90 -30.22
C SER A 309 8.99 5.97 -29.20
N PHE A 310 8.06 6.92 -29.34
CA PHE A 310 6.87 6.99 -28.47
C PHE A 310 6.10 5.68 -28.39
N SER A 311 5.89 4.99 -29.53
CA SER A 311 5.20 3.70 -29.52
C SER A 311 5.90 2.68 -28.64
N TYR A 312 7.23 2.65 -28.65
CA TYR A 312 7.99 1.75 -27.80
C TYR A 312 7.94 2.19 -26.34
N GLU A 313 8.16 3.48 -26.05
CA GLU A 313 8.27 3.96 -24.67
C GLU A 313 6.94 3.85 -23.91
N PHE A 314 5.80 4.17 -24.52
CA PHE A 314 4.48 3.98 -23.89
C PHE A 314 4.16 2.50 -23.61
N ARG A 315 4.64 1.59 -24.47
CA ARG A 315 4.49 0.14 -24.30
C ARG A 315 5.62 -0.51 -23.51
N LYS A 316 6.69 0.21 -23.15
CA LYS A 316 7.96 -0.34 -22.64
C LYS A 316 8.49 -1.52 -23.49
N GLY A 317 8.25 -1.48 -24.80
CA GLY A 317 8.56 -2.57 -25.74
C GLY A 317 7.62 -3.79 -25.70
N SER A 318 6.63 -3.83 -24.78
CA SER A 318 5.69 -4.92 -24.63
C SER A 318 4.79 -5.11 -25.86
N THR A 319 4.50 -6.37 -26.17
CA THR A 319 3.49 -6.79 -27.17
C THR A 319 2.25 -7.40 -26.53
N GLU A 320 2.13 -7.32 -25.21
CA GLU A 320 1.03 -7.82 -24.40
C GLU A 320 0.49 -6.68 -23.53
N ASN A 321 -0.82 -6.62 -23.31
CA ASN A 321 -1.53 -5.66 -22.46
C ASN A 321 -1.35 -4.16 -22.79
N ALA A 322 -0.62 -3.82 -23.86
CA ALA A 322 -0.37 -2.44 -24.27
C ALA A 322 -0.45 -2.28 -25.80
N VAL A 323 -1.13 -1.22 -26.24
CA VAL A 323 -1.38 -0.93 -27.65
C VAL A 323 -1.13 0.54 -27.96
N THR A 324 -0.49 0.78 -29.10
CA THR A 324 -0.32 2.10 -29.70
C THR A 324 -0.95 2.13 -31.09
N VAL A 325 -1.76 3.15 -31.35
CA VAL A 325 -2.37 3.43 -32.66
C VAL A 325 -2.06 4.87 -33.02
N GLY A 326 -1.91 5.21 -34.29
CA GLY A 326 -1.68 6.60 -34.66
C GLY A 326 -1.27 6.80 -36.10
N TYR A 327 -0.71 7.98 -36.36
CA TYR A 327 -0.42 8.43 -37.72
C TYR A 327 1.00 8.10 -38.14
N CYS A 328 1.15 7.79 -39.42
CA CYS A 328 2.43 7.76 -40.10
C CYS A 328 2.29 8.45 -41.45
N HIS A 329 3.27 9.27 -41.86
CA HIS A 329 3.28 9.97 -43.14
C HIS A 329 2.14 10.97 -43.34
N MET A 330 1.41 11.38 -42.30
CA MET A 330 0.24 12.24 -42.43
C MET A 330 0.57 13.65 -42.93
N SER A 331 1.85 14.04 -42.84
CA SER A 331 2.38 15.29 -43.42
C SER A 331 2.73 15.19 -44.92
N LEU A 332 2.69 13.98 -45.51
CA LEU A 332 3.12 13.72 -46.88
C LEU A 332 1.93 13.74 -47.86
N PRO A 333 2.14 14.15 -49.13
CA PRO A 333 1.07 14.22 -50.13
C PRO A 333 0.31 12.91 -50.37
N GLU A 334 0.93 11.76 -50.09
CA GLU A 334 0.27 10.45 -50.21
C GLU A 334 -0.81 10.21 -49.16
N CYS A 335 -0.84 11.00 -48.09
CA CYS A 335 -1.82 10.95 -47.01
C CYS A 335 -2.77 12.17 -47.00
N ASP A 336 -2.73 13.06 -48.00
CA ASP A 336 -3.64 14.22 -48.09
C ASP A 336 -5.11 13.78 -48.07
N GLU A 337 -5.44 12.71 -48.79
CA GLU A 337 -6.80 12.15 -48.79
C GLU A 337 -7.14 11.56 -47.41
N ALA A 338 -6.23 10.79 -46.81
CA ALA A 338 -6.41 10.23 -45.48
C ALA A 338 -6.66 11.30 -44.41
N TRP A 339 -5.93 12.41 -44.46
CA TRP A 339 -6.10 13.52 -43.53
C TRP A 339 -7.53 14.08 -43.54
N THR A 340 -8.16 14.19 -44.72
CA THR A 340 -9.55 14.68 -44.81
C THR A 340 -10.59 13.73 -44.19
N TYR A 341 -10.24 12.46 -43.98
CA TYR A 341 -11.08 11.45 -43.35
C TYR A 341 -10.58 11.03 -41.96
N SER A 342 -9.51 11.64 -41.43
CA SER A 342 -8.85 11.16 -40.21
C SER A 342 -9.77 11.18 -38.98
N LEU A 343 -10.57 12.24 -38.82
CA LEU A 343 -11.58 12.31 -37.75
C LEU A 343 -12.67 11.25 -37.91
N ALA A 344 -13.13 11.00 -39.13
CA ALA A 344 -14.17 10.01 -39.40
C ALA A 344 -13.65 8.57 -39.20
N TRP A 345 -12.38 8.33 -39.53
CA TRP A 345 -11.69 7.08 -39.22
C TRP A 345 -11.49 6.90 -37.71
N GLN A 346 -11.11 7.96 -36.99
CA GLN A 346 -10.97 7.95 -35.53
C GLN A 346 -12.31 7.65 -34.84
N GLU A 347 -13.39 8.32 -35.27
CA GLU A 347 -14.76 8.06 -34.83
C GLU A 347 -15.13 6.58 -35.00
N ALA A 348 -14.82 6.00 -36.16
CA ALA A 348 -15.08 4.58 -36.42
C ALA A 348 -14.23 3.66 -35.53
N LEU A 349 -12.92 3.94 -35.38
CA LEU A 349 -12.03 3.19 -34.51
C LEU A 349 -12.59 3.12 -33.08
N PHE A 350 -12.87 4.28 -32.49
CA PHE A 350 -13.38 4.34 -31.12
C PHE A 350 -14.81 3.78 -31.01
N GLY A 351 -15.64 3.98 -32.03
CA GLY A 351 -16.96 3.36 -32.13
C GLY A 351 -16.88 1.84 -32.04
N TYR A 352 -16.00 1.18 -32.79
CA TYR A 352 -15.82 -0.27 -32.72
C TYR A 352 -15.22 -0.71 -31.37
N MET A 353 -14.24 0.02 -30.83
CA MET A 353 -13.70 -0.25 -29.49
C MET A 353 -14.81 -0.23 -28.43
N SER A 354 -15.72 0.74 -28.49
CA SER A 354 -16.85 0.87 -27.56
C SER A 354 -17.82 -0.33 -27.60
N LEU A 355 -17.86 -1.05 -28.71
CA LEU A 355 -18.67 -2.26 -28.89
C LEU A 355 -17.96 -3.53 -28.36
N GLY A 356 -16.78 -3.40 -27.75
CA GLY A 356 -15.99 -4.52 -27.20
C GLY A 356 -15.09 -5.22 -28.22
N TYR A 357 -14.81 -4.59 -29.36
CA TYR A 357 -13.79 -5.10 -30.28
C TYR A 357 -12.41 -4.98 -29.64
N THR A 358 -11.50 -5.90 -29.98
CA THR A 358 -10.07 -5.66 -29.73
C THR A 358 -9.63 -4.42 -30.50
N VAL A 359 -8.64 -3.69 -30.00
CA VAL A 359 -8.16 -2.46 -30.66
C VAL A 359 -7.66 -2.78 -32.07
N LYS A 360 -7.04 -3.95 -32.27
CA LYS A 360 -6.62 -4.41 -33.59
C LYS A 360 -7.80 -4.63 -34.54
N ALA A 361 -8.86 -5.29 -34.07
CA ALA A 361 -10.05 -5.54 -34.89
C ALA A 361 -10.79 -4.23 -35.22
N ALA A 362 -10.87 -3.30 -34.26
CA ALA A 362 -11.42 -1.97 -34.46
C ALA A 362 -10.60 -1.16 -35.48
N PHE A 363 -9.26 -1.20 -35.39
CA PHE A 363 -8.35 -0.58 -36.34
C PHE A 363 -8.53 -1.13 -37.76
N ASP A 364 -8.60 -2.46 -37.91
CA ASP A 364 -8.80 -3.10 -39.21
C ASP A 364 -10.14 -2.71 -39.83
N GLN A 365 -11.20 -2.69 -39.02
CA GLN A 365 -12.53 -2.34 -39.51
C GLN A 365 -12.64 -0.85 -39.87
N ALA A 366 -12.12 0.06 -39.03
CA ALA A 366 -12.07 1.49 -39.35
C ALA A 366 -11.28 1.74 -40.63
N THR A 367 -10.14 1.05 -40.81
CA THR A 367 -9.32 1.15 -42.02
C THR A 367 -10.01 0.55 -43.25
N ALA A 368 -10.86 -0.47 -43.08
CA ALA A 368 -11.68 -1.01 -44.15
C ALA A 368 -12.81 -0.04 -44.56
N ASP A 369 -13.40 0.67 -43.60
CA ASP A 369 -14.45 1.68 -43.85
C ASP A 369 -13.85 2.94 -44.53
N TYR A 370 -12.60 3.27 -44.19
CA TYR A 370 -11.83 4.40 -44.76
C TYR A 370 -10.52 3.92 -45.39
N PRO A 371 -10.57 3.25 -46.55
CA PRO A 371 -9.40 2.59 -47.16
C PRO A 371 -8.32 3.56 -47.64
N MET A 372 -8.62 4.85 -47.80
CA MET A 372 -7.62 5.88 -48.08
C MET A 372 -6.60 6.03 -46.94
N CYS A 373 -6.95 5.63 -45.71
CA CYS A 373 -6.11 5.73 -44.52
C CYS A 373 -5.12 4.57 -44.34
N VAL A 374 -5.20 3.49 -45.15
CA VAL A 374 -4.49 2.22 -44.91
C VAL A 374 -2.96 2.31 -44.86
N ARG A 375 -2.37 3.34 -45.49
CA ARG A 375 -0.91 3.57 -45.46
C ARG A 375 -0.49 4.68 -44.49
N CYS A 376 -1.47 5.34 -43.87
CA CYS A 376 -1.28 6.55 -43.08
C CYS A 376 -1.61 6.36 -41.60
N MET A 377 -2.22 5.21 -41.26
CA MET A 377 -2.52 4.78 -39.91
C MET A 377 -1.70 3.54 -39.59
N GLN A 378 -1.19 3.44 -38.36
CA GLN A 378 -0.35 2.34 -37.93
C GLN A 378 -0.81 1.82 -36.56
N PHE A 379 -0.66 0.51 -36.37
CA PHE A 379 -0.93 -0.21 -35.14
C PHE A 379 0.35 -0.90 -34.67
N ALA A 380 0.61 -0.91 -33.36
CA ALA A 380 1.62 -1.76 -32.74
C ALA A 380 1.22 -2.12 -31.30
N GLY A 381 1.54 -3.35 -30.88
CA GLY A 381 1.24 -3.86 -29.54
C GLY A 381 0.38 -5.12 -29.59
N ASP A 382 -0.41 -5.31 -28.53
CA ASP A 382 -1.24 -6.50 -28.31
C ASP A 382 -2.46 -6.59 -29.25
N HIS A 383 -2.52 -7.65 -30.05
CA HIS A 383 -3.61 -7.89 -31.00
C HIS A 383 -4.94 -8.30 -30.34
N ASP A 384 -4.87 -8.85 -29.13
CA ASP A 384 -6.00 -9.38 -28.37
C ASP A 384 -6.52 -8.38 -27.32
N PHE A 385 -5.82 -7.26 -27.11
CA PHE A 385 -6.22 -6.21 -26.18
C PHE A 385 -7.56 -5.56 -26.57
N ALA A 386 -8.47 -5.48 -25.60
CA ALA A 386 -9.76 -4.80 -25.71
C ALA A 386 -9.92 -3.79 -24.56
N ALA A 387 -10.30 -2.55 -24.91
CA ALA A 387 -10.49 -1.47 -23.92
C ALA A 387 -11.87 -1.51 -23.23
N VAL A 388 -12.76 -2.43 -23.62
CA VAL A 388 -14.09 -2.62 -23.04
C VAL A 388 -14.31 -4.11 -22.74
N PRO A 389 -14.60 -4.51 -21.48
CA PRO A 389 -14.83 -3.68 -20.30
C PRO A 389 -13.60 -2.86 -19.88
N VAL A 390 -13.82 -1.81 -19.07
CA VAL A 390 -12.76 -0.90 -18.62
C VAL A 390 -11.56 -1.66 -18.06
N VAL A 391 -10.38 -1.35 -18.59
CA VAL A 391 -9.08 -1.89 -18.17
C VAL A 391 -8.44 -0.90 -17.21
N LYS A 392 -7.90 -1.41 -16.09
CA LYS A 392 -7.07 -0.58 -15.21
C LYS A 392 -5.64 -0.60 -15.73
N ARG A 393 -4.92 0.51 -15.55
CA ARG A 393 -3.49 0.54 -15.86
C ARG A 393 -2.67 -0.32 -14.91
N ASN A 394 -3.00 -0.27 -13.62
CA ASN A 394 -2.34 -1.05 -12.57
C ASN A 394 -3.36 -1.85 -11.77
N TYR A 395 -3.00 -3.07 -11.42
CA TYR A 395 -3.67 -3.93 -10.46
C TYR A 395 -2.80 -4.04 -9.22
N GLU A 396 -3.37 -4.44 -8.08
CA GLU A 396 -2.56 -4.60 -6.88
C GLU A 396 -1.73 -5.89 -6.98
N PRO A 397 -0.47 -5.89 -6.53
CA PRO A 397 0.34 -7.09 -6.53
C PRO A 397 -0.21 -8.13 -5.55
N VAL A 398 0.32 -9.35 -5.58
CA VAL A 398 -0.08 -10.43 -4.67
C VAL A 398 1.17 -11.02 -4.03
N LEU A 399 1.14 -11.14 -2.70
CA LEU A 399 2.15 -11.84 -1.92
C LEU A 399 1.61 -13.18 -1.46
N SER A 400 2.40 -14.24 -1.63
CA SER A 400 2.02 -15.59 -1.21
C SER A 400 3.23 -16.40 -0.74
N ASN A 401 2.96 -17.52 -0.05
CA ASN A 401 3.98 -18.47 0.40
C ASN A 401 5.14 -17.85 1.22
N GLY A 402 4.87 -16.75 1.93
CA GLY A 402 5.78 -16.12 2.86
C GLY A 402 6.18 -17.06 3.98
N ARG A 403 7.48 -17.28 4.17
CA ARG A 403 8.02 -18.18 5.19
C ARG A 403 9.44 -17.80 5.60
N VAL A 404 9.89 -18.35 6.72
CA VAL A 404 11.30 -18.40 7.12
C VAL A 404 11.78 -19.86 7.11
N THR A 405 13.01 -20.10 6.71
CA THR A 405 13.61 -21.44 6.72
C THR A 405 15.06 -21.39 7.19
N PRO A 406 15.49 -22.26 8.11
CA PRO A 406 14.64 -23.14 8.94
C PRO A 406 13.80 -22.33 9.96
N GLU A 407 12.65 -22.88 10.39
CA GLU A 407 11.78 -22.27 11.42
C GLU A 407 12.34 -22.40 12.84
N THR A 408 13.36 -23.23 13.02
CA THR A 408 14.07 -23.41 14.28
C THR A 408 15.54 -23.62 14.00
N LEU A 409 16.40 -22.86 14.68
CA LEU A 409 17.84 -22.83 14.40
C LEU A 409 18.69 -22.45 15.61
N TYR A 410 20.00 -22.43 15.39
CA TYR A 410 20.97 -21.99 16.38
C TYR A 410 21.55 -20.62 16.01
N VAL A 411 22.03 -19.86 17.00
CA VAL A 411 22.58 -18.50 16.83
C VAL A 411 23.72 -18.38 15.80
N ASP A 412 24.43 -19.48 15.52
CA ASP A 412 25.54 -19.56 14.57
C ASP A 412 25.10 -19.96 13.15
N THR A 413 23.82 -20.26 12.97
CA THR A 413 23.22 -20.62 11.68
C THR A 413 22.44 -19.46 11.09
N THR A 414 22.34 -19.41 9.76
CA THR A 414 21.54 -18.40 9.06
C THR A 414 20.11 -18.90 8.85
N CYS A 415 19.14 -18.00 8.93
CA CYS A 415 17.79 -18.23 8.42
C CYS A 415 17.57 -17.41 7.14
N THR A 416 16.68 -17.90 6.28
CA THR A 416 16.27 -17.23 5.04
C THR A 416 14.77 -17.00 5.07
N TYR A 417 14.37 -15.73 5.01
CA TYR A 417 13.01 -15.29 4.76
C TYR A 417 12.77 -15.30 3.25
N SER A 418 11.65 -15.86 2.82
CA SER A 418 11.29 -15.93 1.40
C SER A 418 9.80 -15.69 1.20
N VAL A 419 9.44 -15.02 0.11
CA VAL A 419 8.04 -14.75 -0.28
C VAL A 419 7.93 -14.76 -1.80
N ILE A 420 6.79 -15.21 -2.31
CA ILE A 420 6.46 -15.12 -3.73
C ILE A 420 5.66 -13.84 -3.96
N TYR A 421 6.18 -13.00 -4.85
CA TYR A 421 5.55 -11.83 -5.39
C TYR A 421 5.03 -12.13 -6.79
N SER A 422 3.81 -11.72 -7.09
CA SER A 422 3.26 -11.77 -8.44
C SER A 422 2.42 -10.53 -8.70
N ASP A 423 2.64 -9.90 -9.83
CA ASP A 423 1.86 -8.77 -10.30
C ASP A 423 1.19 -9.11 -11.65
N PRO A 424 -0.10 -8.79 -11.87
CA PRO A 424 -0.79 -9.15 -13.12
C PRO A 424 -0.22 -8.47 -14.37
N GLU A 425 0.42 -7.31 -14.23
CA GLU A 425 1.10 -6.60 -15.31
C GLU A 425 2.55 -7.04 -15.46
N GLY A 426 3.06 -7.80 -14.49
CA GLY A 426 4.46 -8.20 -14.41
C GLY A 426 5.36 -7.08 -13.88
N ASP A 427 4.79 -6.07 -13.22
CA ASP A 427 5.56 -4.98 -12.64
C ASP A 427 6.37 -5.48 -11.44
N ALA A 428 7.66 -5.12 -11.42
CA ALA A 428 8.54 -5.44 -10.30
C ALA A 428 8.25 -4.50 -9.11
N PRO A 429 8.43 -4.95 -7.86
CA PRO A 429 8.29 -4.09 -6.70
C PRO A 429 9.35 -2.98 -6.72
N VAL A 430 8.92 -1.74 -6.43
CA VAL A 430 9.77 -0.59 -6.11
C VAL A 430 10.41 -0.79 -4.72
N PHE A 431 9.63 -1.32 -3.78
CA PHE A 431 10.11 -1.70 -2.45
C PHE A 431 9.75 -3.15 -2.13
N ALA A 432 10.73 -3.91 -1.64
CA ALA A 432 10.57 -5.29 -1.19
C ALA A 432 11.26 -5.45 0.17
N TYR A 433 10.46 -5.58 1.24
CA TYR A 433 10.95 -5.67 2.60
C TYR A 433 10.40 -6.90 3.33
N VAL A 434 11.23 -7.48 4.19
CA VAL A 434 10.78 -8.25 5.34
C VAL A 434 11.03 -7.44 6.60
N TYR A 435 10.03 -7.32 7.46
CA TYR A 435 10.17 -6.77 8.79
C TYR A 435 10.42 -7.94 9.74
N VAL A 436 11.52 -7.91 10.48
CA VAL A 436 11.87 -8.91 11.50
C VAL A 436 11.93 -8.22 12.84
N ASP A 437 11.12 -8.66 13.81
CA ASP A 437 10.93 -8.01 15.11
C ASP A 437 10.58 -6.51 15.03
N GLY A 438 9.93 -6.12 13.92
CA GLY A 438 9.57 -4.72 13.62
C GLY A 438 10.62 -3.90 12.86
N ASP A 439 11.82 -4.43 12.62
CA ASP A 439 12.88 -3.74 11.87
C ASP A 439 12.86 -4.13 10.37
N PRO A 440 12.87 -3.17 9.43
CA PRO A 440 12.81 -3.45 8.00
C PRO A 440 14.15 -3.89 7.41
N HIS A 441 14.12 -4.96 6.60
CA HIS A 441 15.26 -5.47 5.84
C HIS A 441 14.90 -5.65 4.37
N ALA A 442 15.68 -5.03 3.48
CA ALA A 442 15.47 -5.13 2.04
C ALA A 442 15.68 -6.57 1.56
N MET A 443 14.81 -7.03 0.68
CA MET A 443 14.87 -8.36 0.08
C MET A 443 15.38 -8.27 -1.35
N GLU A 444 16.11 -9.30 -1.79
CA GLU A 444 16.66 -9.39 -3.13
C GLU A 444 15.90 -10.46 -3.93
N PRO A 445 15.70 -10.29 -5.25
CA PRO A 445 15.09 -11.31 -6.08
C PRO A 445 16.03 -12.52 -6.23
N GLU A 446 15.53 -13.72 -5.94
CA GLU A 446 16.21 -14.99 -6.23
C GLU A 446 15.92 -15.48 -7.66
N ASP A 447 14.69 -15.25 -8.11
CA ASP A 447 14.18 -15.54 -9.46
C ASP A 447 13.12 -14.50 -9.86
N ASP A 448 12.40 -14.75 -10.96
CA ASP A 448 11.41 -13.81 -11.52
C ASP A 448 10.23 -13.50 -10.58
N SER A 449 10.03 -14.25 -9.49
CA SER A 449 8.89 -14.09 -8.58
C SER A 449 9.21 -14.25 -7.09
N THR A 450 10.34 -14.86 -6.75
CA THR A 450 10.72 -15.13 -5.36
C THR A 450 11.72 -14.10 -4.87
N TYR A 451 11.41 -13.48 -3.73
CA TYR A 451 12.30 -12.56 -3.03
C TYR A 451 12.78 -13.20 -1.74
N SER A 452 14.04 -12.97 -1.38
CA SER A 452 14.60 -13.48 -0.13
C SER A 452 15.50 -12.50 0.63
N TYR A 453 15.63 -12.76 1.92
CA TYR A 453 16.57 -12.10 2.82
C TYR A 453 17.16 -13.14 3.77
N THR A 454 18.49 -13.20 3.86
CA THR A 454 19.21 -14.17 4.70
C THR A 454 19.99 -13.47 5.80
N THR A 455 19.86 -13.93 7.04
CA THR A 455 20.49 -13.30 8.20
C THR A 455 20.79 -14.26 9.36
N HIS A 456 21.58 -13.79 10.32
CA HIS A 456 21.73 -14.39 11.64
C HIS A 456 20.87 -13.63 12.65
N LEU A 457 20.35 -14.34 13.65
CA LEU A 457 19.51 -13.75 14.69
C LEU A 457 20.03 -14.13 16.09
N PRO A 458 19.83 -13.26 17.09
CA PRO A 458 20.12 -13.60 18.48
C PRO A 458 19.21 -14.74 18.96
N ALA A 459 19.53 -15.37 20.09
CA ALA A 459 18.65 -16.38 20.67
C ALA A 459 17.33 -15.76 21.15
N GLY A 460 16.21 -16.40 20.84
CA GLY A 460 14.88 -15.93 21.19
C GLY A 460 13.80 -16.37 20.20
N SER A 461 12.57 -16.03 20.56
CA SER A 461 11.42 -16.11 19.66
C SER A 461 11.38 -14.84 18.81
N HIS A 462 11.33 -15.00 17.50
CA HIS A 462 11.22 -13.90 16.55
C HIS A 462 9.85 -13.83 15.90
N ASP A 463 9.54 -12.70 15.30
CA ASP A 463 8.39 -12.54 14.41
C ASP A 463 8.73 -11.78 13.13
N TYR A 464 7.89 -11.93 12.11
CA TYR A 464 8.09 -11.24 10.84
C TYR A 464 6.82 -11.02 10.03
N TYR A 465 6.91 -10.10 9.07
CA TYR A 465 5.95 -9.96 7.98
C TYR A 465 6.64 -9.36 6.74
N PHE A 466 6.04 -9.55 5.58
CA PHE A 466 6.52 -9.01 4.30
C PHE A 466 5.73 -7.75 3.92
N TYR A 467 6.41 -6.82 3.29
CA TYR A 467 5.85 -5.55 2.82
C TYR A 467 6.45 -5.22 1.45
N PHE A 468 5.59 -5.13 0.43
CA PHE A 468 5.96 -4.87 -0.95
C PHE A 468 5.14 -3.71 -1.48
N ASP A 469 5.73 -2.91 -2.37
CA ASP A 469 5.12 -1.76 -3.02
C ASP A 469 5.63 -1.72 -4.47
N ASP A 470 4.74 -1.71 -5.45
CA ASP A 470 5.05 -1.60 -6.88
C ASP A 470 5.08 -0.15 -7.39
N GLY A 471 4.96 0.84 -6.49
CA GLY A 471 4.86 2.26 -6.81
C GLY A 471 3.41 2.74 -7.00
N CYS A 472 2.47 1.82 -7.15
CA CYS A 472 1.07 2.07 -7.44
C CYS A 472 0.09 1.37 -6.47
N GLY A 473 0.59 0.44 -5.67
CA GLY A 473 -0.13 -0.45 -4.80
C GLY A 473 0.79 -1.11 -3.77
N VAL A 474 0.37 -1.05 -2.51
CA VAL A 474 1.11 -1.64 -1.39
C VAL A 474 0.46 -2.97 -0.99
N ARG A 475 1.28 -3.98 -0.69
CA ARG A 475 0.83 -5.26 -0.15
C ARG A 475 1.66 -5.71 1.04
N ARG A 476 0.97 -6.37 1.97
CA ARG A 476 1.55 -6.94 3.18
C ARG A 476 1.17 -8.41 3.30
N LEU A 477 2.09 -9.24 3.77
CA LEU A 477 1.82 -10.64 4.10
C LEU A 477 2.37 -10.99 5.49
N PRO A 478 1.54 -11.48 6.43
CA PRO A 478 0.09 -11.66 6.30
C PRO A 478 -0.63 -10.30 6.17
N GLU A 479 -1.87 -10.28 5.66
CA GLU A 479 -2.63 -9.02 5.51
C GLU A 479 -2.88 -8.32 6.86
N SER A 480 -2.99 -9.11 7.94
CA SER A 480 -3.01 -8.63 9.32
C SER A 480 -2.26 -9.60 10.24
N GLY A 481 -1.83 -9.13 11.40
CA GLY A 481 -1.03 -9.93 12.33
C GLY A 481 0.42 -10.13 11.88
N ILE A 482 1.08 -11.17 12.38
CA ILE A 482 2.51 -11.45 12.15
C ILE A 482 2.69 -12.96 11.93
N PHE A 483 3.72 -13.33 11.17
CA PHE A 483 4.24 -14.70 11.21
C PHE A 483 5.13 -14.85 12.43
N LEU A 484 5.09 -16.04 13.05
CA LEU A 484 5.99 -16.38 14.14
C LEU A 484 7.21 -17.12 13.61
N GLY A 485 8.32 -16.97 14.31
CA GLY A 485 9.59 -17.60 14.03
C GLY A 485 10.59 -16.70 13.30
N PRO A 486 11.83 -17.16 13.14
CA PRO A 486 12.27 -18.48 13.60
C PRO A 486 12.54 -18.49 15.11
N GLU A 487 12.49 -19.67 15.72
CA GLU A 487 12.93 -19.89 17.09
C GLU A 487 14.44 -20.14 17.10
N VAL A 488 15.20 -19.28 17.76
CA VAL A 488 16.67 -19.34 17.77
C VAL A 488 17.16 -19.77 19.16
N TYR A 489 17.97 -20.83 19.20
CA TYR A 489 18.55 -21.34 20.43
C TYR A 489 20.07 -21.19 20.47
N PHE A 490 20.65 -21.17 21.66
CA PHE A 490 22.07 -21.49 21.80
C PHE A 490 22.27 -23.00 21.70
N ARG A 491 23.41 -23.40 21.16
CA ARG A 491 23.83 -24.81 21.20
C ARG A 491 24.17 -25.20 22.63
N GLN A 492 23.96 -26.46 22.93
CA GLN A 492 24.20 -27.01 24.25
C GLN A 492 25.30 -28.06 24.22
N PHE A 493 26.08 -28.12 25.29
CA PHE A 493 27.19 -29.06 25.44
C PHE A 493 27.41 -29.44 26.90
N ILE A 494 28.34 -30.37 27.12
CA ILE A 494 28.91 -30.65 28.42
C ILE A 494 30.39 -30.26 28.36
N ARG A 495 30.79 -29.29 29.16
CA ARG A 495 32.19 -28.91 29.34
C ARG A 495 32.97 -30.12 29.81
N ALA A 496 34.15 -30.33 29.23
CA ALA A 496 34.99 -31.51 29.41
C ALA A 496 34.53 -32.82 28.74
N ASP A 497 33.46 -32.82 27.94
CA ASP A 497 33.11 -33.92 27.01
C ASP A 497 33.68 -33.61 25.61
N ALA A 498 35.01 -33.61 25.51
CA ALA A 498 35.71 -33.19 24.30
C ALA A 498 35.54 -34.17 23.12
N ASN A 499 35.28 -35.45 23.43
CA ASN A 499 35.03 -36.48 22.42
C ASN A 499 33.53 -36.66 22.08
N ALA A 500 32.64 -35.94 22.77
CA ALA A 500 31.20 -35.94 22.59
C ALA A 500 30.56 -37.34 22.80
N ASP A 501 31.06 -38.12 23.76
CA ASP A 501 30.52 -39.44 24.13
C ASP A 501 29.58 -39.42 25.34
N MET A 502 29.31 -38.22 25.88
CA MET A 502 28.48 -37.95 27.07
C MET A 502 29.04 -38.51 28.37
N LEU A 503 30.33 -38.84 28.42
CA LEU A 503 31.02 -39.31 29.62
C LEU A 503 32.31 -38.51 29.85
N GLU A 504 32.41 -37.82 30.99
CA GLU A 504 33.61 -37.06 31.31
C GLU A 504 34.72 -37.99 31.81
N THR A 505 35.67 -38.32 30.94
CA THR A 505 36.73 -39.29 31.25
C THR A 505 38.13 -38.76 30.91
N VAL A 506 39.14 -39.57 31.19
CA VAL A 506 40.51 -39.26 30.76
C VAL A 506 40.67 -39.28 29.23
N ALA A 507 39.73 -39.91 28.50
CA ALA A 507 39.74 -39.92 27.04
C ALA A 507 39.56 -38.50 26.49
N ASP A 508 38.74 -37.66 27.13
CA ASP A 508 38.51 -36.27 26.75
C ASP A 508 39.77 -35.42 26.85
N ALA A 509 40.55 -35.61 27.92
CA ALA A 509 41.85 -34.94 28.05
C ALA A 509 42.82 -35.34 26.92
N VAL A 510 42.75 -36.59 26.44
CA VAL A 510 43.52 -37.06 25.28
C VAL A 510 43.01 -36.42 23.98
N TYR A 511 41.69 -36.20 23.87
CA TYR A 511 41.07 -35.51 22.74
C TYR A 511 41.51 -34.05 22.67
N VAL A 512 41.48 -33.31 23.77
CA VAL A 512 41.99 -31.92 23.85
C VAL A 512 43.45 -31.83 23.40
N ILE A 513 44.32 -32.71 23.91
CA ILE A 513 45.73 -32.77 23.50
C ILE A 513 45.89 -33.12 22.01
N SER A 514 45.03 -34.00 21.50
CA SER A 514 45.04 -34.38 20.08
C SER A 514 44.58 -33.25 19.18
N TYR A 515 43.58 -32.47 19.59
CA TYR A 515 43.13 -31.26 18.90
C TYR A 515 44.28 -30.25 18.78
N ILE A 516 44.93 -29.90 19.89
CA ILE A 516 45.97 -28.86 19.92
C ILE A 516 47.26 -29.27 19.19
N TYR A 517 47.71 -30.53 19.33
CA TYR A 517 49.04 -30.94 18.85
C TYR A 517 49.05 -31.88 17.65
N ARG A 518 47.90 -32.49 17.32
CA ARG A 518 47.81 -33.50 16.26
C ARG A 518 46.76 -33.19 15.21
N GLN A 519 46.16 -32.00 15.26
CA GLN A 519 45.05 -31.62 14.38
C GLN A 519 43.91 -32.65 14.43
N GLY A 520 43.71 -33.29 15.59
CA GLY A 520 42.55 -34.12 15.85
C GLY A 520 41.28 -33.26 15.92
N PRO A 521 40.08 -33.84 15.74
CA PRO A 521 38.85 -33.07 15.86
C PRO A 521 38.56 -32.71 17.33
N CYS A 522 38.08 -31.49 17.56
CA CYS A 522 37.29 -31.13 18.73
C CYS A 522 35.88 -30.81 18.22
N VAL A 523 34.86 -31.51 18.71
CA VAL A 523 33.50 -31.46 18.15
C VAL A 523 32.78 -30.17 18.57
N CYS A 524 33.15 -29.65 19.74
CA CYS A 524 32.62 -28.45 20.37
C CYS A 524 33.77 -27.74 21.08
N GLU A 525 34.19 -26.57 20.60
CA GLU A 525 35.38 -25.89 21.15
C GLU A 525 35.18 -25.49 22.61
N ASP A 526 33.95 -25.10 22.97
CA ASP A 526 33.55 -24.79 24.34
C ASP A 526 33.65 -26.02 25.28
N ALA A 527 33.46 -27.24 24.75
CA ALA A 527 33.66 -28.47 25.51
C ALA A 527 35.14 -28.79 25.75
N CYS A 528 36.01 -28.38 24.80
CA CYS A 528 37.46 -28.56 24.88
C CYS A 528 38.15 -27.48 25.72
N ASP A 529 37.52 -26.32 25.90
CA ASP A 529 37.90 -25.31 26.89
C ASP A 529 37.34 -25.71 28.27
N VAL A 530 38.09 -26.61 28.91
CA VAL A 530 37.70 -27.25 30.18
C VAL A 530 37.77 -26.25 31.32
N ASN A 531 38.73 -25.33 31.29
CA ASN A 531 38.92 -24.36 32.35
C ASN A 531 38.15 -23.05 32.13
N ASP A 532 37.47 -22.90 31.00
CA ASP A 532 36.58 -21.79 30.63
C ASP A 532 37.35 -20.45 30.61
N ASP A 533 38.54 -20.46 29.99
CA ASP A 533 39.42 -19.28 29.88
C ASP A 533 39.39 -18.58 28.50
N GLY A 534 38.51 -19.06 27.62
CA GLY A 534 38.28 -18.63 26.24
C GLY A 534 39.35 -19.14 25.26
N ARG A 535 40.13 -20.16 25.63
CA ARG A 535 41.20 -20.75 24.81
C ARG A 535 41.41 -22.23 25.08
N VAL A 536 41.27 -23.04 24.04
CA VAL A 536 41.65 -24.46 24.10
C VAL A 536 43.19 -24.64 24.09
N THR A 537 43.77 -25.02 25.23
CA THR A 537 45.21 -25.22 25.44
C THR A 537 45.54 -26.50 26.21
N SER A 538 46.84 -26.78 26.41
CA SER A 538 47.25 -27.91 27.25
C SER A 538 46.83 -27.76 28.72
N ALA A 539 46.47 -26.54 29.14
CA ALA A 539 45.98 -26.27 30.48
C ALA A 539 44.64 -26.98 30.73
N ASP A 540 43.78 -27.08 29.71
CA ASP A 540 42.47 -27.74 29.77
C ASP A 540 42.58 -29.24 30.04
N ALA A 541 43.47 -29.91 29.33
CA ALA A 541 43.75 -31.33 29.57
C ALA A 541 44.33 -31.57 30.98
N ILE A 542 45.20 -30.66 31.45
CA ILE A 542 45.75 -30.72 32.82
C ILE A 542 44.64 -30.49 33.85
N TYR A 543 43.74 -29.55 33.59
CA TYR A 543 42.60 -29.24 34.44
C TYR A 543 41.70 -30.46 34.60
N LEU A 544 41.31 -31.10 33.48
CA LEU A 544 40.45 -32.29 33.50
C LEU A 544 41.09 -33.46 34.24
N VAL A 545 42.36 -33.75 33.99
CA VAL A 545 43.09 -34.83 34.68
C VAL A 545 43.22 -34.53 36.18
N ALA A 546 43.41 -33.27 36.56
CA ALA A 546 43.46 -32.86 37.95
C ALA A 546 42.11 -33.06 38.65
N PHE A 547 41.01 -32.73 37.98
CA PHE A 547 39.66 -33.02 38.48
C PHE A 547 39.44 -34.53 38.67
N ILE A 548 39.65 -35.33 37.61
CA ILE A 548 39.36 -36.78 37.62
C ILE A 548 40.19 -37.55 38.65
N TYR A 549 41.51 -37.27 38.76
CA TYR A 549 42.42 -38.11 39.55
C TYR A 549 43.03 -37.44 40.79
N ARG A 550 42.96 -36.12 40.91
CA ARG A 550 43.68 -35.36 41.95
C ARG A 550 42.76 -34.54 42.84
N ALA A 551 41.45 -34.77 42.79
CA ALA A 551 40.44 -34.02 43.53
C ALA A 551 40.59 -32.49 43.30
N GLY A 552 40.90 -32.10 42.07
CA GLY A 552 40.87 -30.71 41.62
C GLY A 552 39.44 -30.15 41.61
N PRO A 553 39.26 -28.83 41.41
CA PRO A 553 37.94 -28.24 41.25
C PRO A 553 37.20 -28.84 40.04
N PRO A 554 35.86 -28.98 40.10
CA PRO A 554 35.08 -29.35 38.93
C PRO A 554 35.16 -28.26 37.84
N PRO A 555 35.12 -28.64 36.55
CA PRO A 555 34.96 -27.69 35.45
C PRO A 555 33.76 -26.74 35.67
N PRO A 556 33.84 -25.48 35.21
CA PRO A 556 32.71 -24.56 35.20
C PRO A 556 31.50 -25.10 34.43
N TYR A 557 30.33 -24.57 34.75
CA TYR A 557 29.10 -24.89 34.02
C TYR A 557 29.26 -24.54 32.52
N PRO A 558 28.68 -25.31 31.57
CA PRO A 558 27.85 -26.51 31.76
C PRO A 558 28.68 -27.76 32.02
N PHE A 559 28.54 -28.43 33.16
CA PHE A 559 29.35 -29.61 33.52
C PHE A 559 28.43 -30.67 34.14
N THR A 560 28.54 -31.94 33.74
CA THR A 560 27.64 -33.08 34.08
C THR A 560 26.20 -33.00 33.60
N GLU A 561 25.76 -31.84 33.13
CA GLU A 561 24.45 -31.62 32.51
C GLU A 561 24.61 -30.74 31.27
N CYS A 562 23.74 -30.93 30.28
CA CYS A 562 23.69 -30.09 29.10
C CYS A 562 23.38 -28.64 29.49
N GLY A 563 24.15 -27.72 28.95
CA GLY A 563 23.85 -26.30 29.08
C GLY A 563 24.56 -25.46 28.04
N GLN A 564 24.32 -24.16 28.14
CA GLN A 564 24.90 -23.13 27.27
C GLN A 564 26.18 -22.61 27.91
N ASP A 565 27.11 -22.11 27.10
CA ASP A 565 28.21 -21.33 27.65
C ASP A 565 27.66 -20.02 28.22
N THR A 566 28.06 -19.69 29.45
CA THR A 566 27.70 -18.43 30.11
C THR A 566 28.83 -17.41 30.05
N SER A 567 30.01 -17.83 29.59
CA SER A 567 31.16 -17.00 29.25
C SER A 567 30.97 -16.42 27.85
N GLU A 568 31.26 -15.13 27.69
CA GLU A 568 31.34 -14.53 26.36
C GLU A 568 32.76 -14.67 25.82
N ASP A 569 32.95 -15.44 24.76
CA ASP A 569 34.23 -15.55 24.04
C ASP A 569 34.02 -15.83 22.52
N GLN A 570 35.08 -16.28 21.84
CA GLN A 570 35.08 -16.53 20.39
C GLN A 570 35.00 -18.02 20.02
N LEU A 571 35.01 -18.91 21.01
CA LEU A 571 34.87 -20.33 20.81
C LEU A 571 33.43 -20.65 20.41
N ARG A 572 33.27 -21.74 19.65
CA ARG A 572 31.97 -22.16 19.13
C ARG A 572 31.78 -23.64 19.33
N CYS A 573 30.56 -24.00 19.72
CA CYS A 573 30.14 -25.38 19.77
C CYS A 573 29.40 -25.81 18.49
N GLU A 574 30.10 -26.13 17.39
CA GLU A 574 29.43 -26.45 16.11
C GLU A 574 28.51 -27.68 16.18
N THR A 575 28.87 -28.70 16.96
CA THR A 575 28.01 -29.87 17.21
C THR A 575 28.29 -30.47 18.59
N HIS A 576 27.26 -30.94 19.29
CA HIS A 576 27.40 -31.80 20.47
C HIS A 576 26.10 -32.60 20.61
N PRO A 577 26.13 -33.90 20.97
CA PRO A 577 24.92 -34.70 21.14
C PRO A 577 24.10 -34.32 22.38
N CYS A 578 24.49 -33.26 23.10
CA CYS A 578 23.80 -32.87 24.31
C CYS A 578 22.46 -32.21 23.97
N VAL A 579 21.40 -32.66 24.65
CA VAL A 579 20.09 -32.05 24.58
C VAL A 579 19.53 -31.97 26.00
N ALA A 580 19.43 -30.77 26.56
CA ALA A 580 18.73 -30.55 27.83
C ALA A 580 17.27 -30.95 27.66
N TRP A 581 16.70 -31.51 28.72
CA TRP A 581 15.32 -31.97 28.76
C TRP A 581 14.34 -30.86 28.33
N GLY A 582 13.79 -30.96 27.12
CA GLY A 582 12.80 -30.02 26.58
C GLY A 582 13.20 -29.22 25.32
N GLN A 583 14.44 -29.31 24.82
CA GLN A 583 14.93 -28.55 23.65
C GLN A 583 15.29 -29.41 22.43
N THR A 584 14.52 -30.45 22.13
CA THR A 584 14.73 -31.24 20.90
C THR A 584 14.18 -30.46 19.70
N LEU A 585 15.04 -30.13 18.73
CA LEU A 585 14.61 -29.67 17.40
C LEU A 585 13.66 -30.74 16.82
N LYS A 586 12.44 -30.34 16.46
CA LYS A 586 11.44 -31.24 15.87
C LYS A 586 11.64 -31.41 14.37
#